data_AF-A0A146K9P7-F1
#
_entry.id   AF-A0A146K9P7-F1
#
_cell.length_a   1.000
_cell.length_b   1.000
_cell.length_c   1.000
_cell.angle_alpha   90.00
_cell.angle_beta   90.00
_cell.angle_gamma   90.00
#
_symmetry.space_group_name_H-M   'P 1'
#
loop_
_entity.id
_entity.type
_entity.pdbx_description
1 polymer ?
#
loop_
_entity_poly.entity_id
_entity_poly.type
_entity_poly.pdbx_seq_one_letter_code
_entity_poly.pdbx_strand_id
1 'polypeptide(L)'
;NIQKQQEKSQFELSAEQLVDKVTHITQQIQLLQSEIKQLTQQIQQSKQQLQVSHQQVTTSKKQQINQSLLKKFNQYQNMLKMKFQQNQDLMKIIFWGISSSSKEKEFFVNLKLAENGVEFVNSSHDIPGIQEFVNESQLTGNIGLLIKRIRRSFVQNF
;
A
#
# COMPACT_ATOMS: atom_id res chain seq x y z
N ASN A 1 -32.51 -83.18 19.14
CA ASN A 1 -32.44 -82.11 20.16
C ASN A 1 -31.06 -81.50 20.35
N ILE A 2 -29.97 -82.28 20.30
CA ILE A 2 -28.60 -81.78 20.51
C ILE A 2 -28.11 -80.86 19.37
N GLN A 3 -28.39 -81.20 18.11
CA GLN A 3 -28.02 -80.38 16.94
C GLN A 3 -28.62 -78.96 16.97
N LYS A 4 -29.90 -78.84 17.34
CA LYS A 4 -30.58 -77.54 17.48
C LYS A 4 -30.00 -76.69 18.61
N GLN A 5 -29.46 -77.30 19.66
CA GLN A 5 -28.79 -76.58 20.75
C GLN A 5 -27.41 -76.08 20.31
N GLN A 6 -26.65 -76.88 19.55
CA GLN A 6 -25.35 -76.48 19.02
C GLN A 6 -25.44 -75.35 17.98
N GLU A 7 -26.43 -75.41 17.08
CA GLU A 7 -26.69 -74.33 16.12
C GLU A 7 -27.10 -73.03 16.80
N LYS A 8 -27.92 -73.10 17.85
CA LYS A 8 -28.34 -71.93 18.62
C LYS A 8 -27.16 -71.28 19.36
N SER A 9 -26.30 -72.09 20.00
CA SER A 9 -25.11 -71.59 20.68
C SER A 9 -24.08 -71.01 19.72
N GLN A 10 -23.89 -71.58 18.53
CA GLN A 10 -23.04 -70.99 17.48
C GLN A 10 -23.60 -69.68 16.94
N PHE A 11 -24.92 -69.59 16.77
CA PHE A 11 -25.57 -68.37 16.32
C PHE A 11 -25.45 -67.25 17.36
N GLU A 12 -25.69 -67.55 18.65
CA GLU A 12 -25.53 -66.63 19.77
C GLU A 12 -24.08 -66.11 19.88
N LEU A 13 -23.08 -67.00 19.79
CA LEU A 13 -21.65 -66.62 19.73
C LEU A 13 -21.32 -65.72 18.52
N SER A 14 -21.91 -65.99 17.35
CA SER A 14 -21.69 -65.16 16.16
C SER A 14 -22.35 -63.79 16.28
N ALA A 15 -23.50 -63.72 16.96
CA ALA A 15 -24.25 -62.49 17.20
C ALA A 15 -23.53 -61.60 18.21
N GLU A 16 -23.00 -62.17 19.30
CA GLU A 16 -22.17 -61.44 20.28
C GLU A 16 -20.91 -60.86 19.63
N GLN A 17 -20.20 -61.64 18.81
CA GLN A 17 -19.04 -61.14 18.05
C GLN A 17 -19.38 -60.02 17.06
N LEU A 18 -20.60 -60.03 16.50
CA LEU A 18 -21.07 -58.96 15.62
C LEU A 18 -21.37 -57.68 16.41
N VAL A 19 -22.01 -57.81 17.57
CA VAL A 19 -22.30 -56.69 18.47
C VAL A 19 -21.02 -56.03 18.97
N ASP A 20 -20.00 -56.80 19.32
CA ASP A 20 -18.70 -56.27 19.74
C ASP A 20 -18.01 -55.49 18.61
N LYS A 21 -18.04 -56.03 17.38
CA LYS A 21 -17.50 -55.33 16.19
C LYS A 21 -18.25 -54.03 15.90
N VAL A 22 -19.58 -54.03 15.98
CA VAL A 22 -20.40 -52.82 15.77
C VAL A 22 -20.13 -51.79 16.86
N THR A 23 -20.02 -52.22 18.11
CA THR A 23 -19.68 -51.34 19.23
C THR A 23 -18.30 -50.71 19.04
N HIS A 24 -17.30 -51.50 18.64
CA HIS A 24 -15.95 -51.01 18.38
C HIS A 24 -15.88 -50.00 17.23
N ILE A 25 -16.57 -50.29 16.11
CA ILE A 25 -16.66 -49.36 14.97
C ILE A 25 -17.35 -48.06 15.39
N THR A 26 -18.41 -48.15 16.21
CA THR A 26 -19.13 -46.96 16.70
C THR A 26 -18.24 -46.08 17.57
N GLN A 27 -17.43 -46.68 18.44
CA GLN A 27 -16.43 -45.96 19.25
C GLN A 27 -15.35 -45.31 18.38
N GLN A 28 -14.85 -46.00 17.35
CA GLN A 28 -13.90 -45.41 16.41
C GLN A 28 -14.49 -44.22 15.64
N ILE A 29 -15.75 -44.33 15.20
CA ILE A 29 -16.45 -43.24 14.51
C ILE A 29 -16.58 -42.01 15.44
N GLN A 30 -16.92 -42.21 16.71
CA GLN A 30 -17.01 -41.11 17.68
C GLN A 30 -15.66 -40.42 17.92
N LEU A 31 -14.57 -41.19 18.01
CA LEU A 31 -13.22 -40.64 18.13
C LEU A 31 -12.85 -39.81 16.90
N LEU A 32 -13.04 -40.35 15.70
CA LEU A 32 -12.77 -39.65 14.44
C LEU A 32 -13.62 -38.38 14.29
N GLN A 33 -14.90 -38.42 14.70
CA GLN A 33 -15.76 -37.23 14.70
C GLN A 33 -15.23 -36.13 15.64
N SER A 34 -14.71 -36.51 16.80
CA SER A 34 -14.08 -35.58 17.74
C SER A 34 -12.81 -34.97 17.15
N GLU A 35 -11.94 -35.77 16.54
CA GLU A 35 -10.72 -35.31 15.88
C GLU A 35 -11.02 -34.37 14.70
N ILE A 36 -11.99 -34.71 13.85
CA ILE A 36 -12.44 -33.84 12.75
C ILE A 36 -12.92 -32.50 13.29
N LYS A 37 -13.68 -32.50 14.39
CA LYS A 37 -14.16 -31.26 15.02
C LYS A 37 -13.01 -30.41 15.54
N GLN A 38 -12.02 -31.01 16.20
CA GLN A 38 -10.84 -30.31 16.69
C GLN A 38 -10.00 -29.72 15.55
N LEU A 39 -9.73 -30.51 14.51
CA LEU A 39 -8.98 -30.06 13.33
C LEU A 39 -9.70 -28.91 12.62
N THR A 40 -11.02 -29.01 12.47
CA THR A 40 -11.84 -27.94 11.87
C THR A 40 -11.72 -26.65 12.68
N GLN A 41 -11.73 -26.74 14.01
CA GLN A 41 -11.60 -25.59 14.90
C GLN A 41 -10.19 -24.96 14.83
N GLN A 42 -9.14 -25.78 14.75
CA GLN A 42 -7.75 -25.31 14.55
C GLN A 42 -7.56 -24.61 13.19
N ILE A 43 -8.16 -25.14 12.12
CA ILE A 43 -8.14 -24.52 10.80
C ILE A 43 -8.85 -23.16 10.84
N GLN A 44 -10.01 -23.07 11.51
CA GLN A 44 -10.75 -21.82 11.67
C GLN A 44 -9.92 -20.75 12.39
N GLN A 45 -9.27 -21.12 13.50
CA GLN A 45 -8.42 -20.22 14.28
C GLN A 45 -7.19 -19.76 13.48
N SER A 46 -6.53 -20.68 12.77
CA SER A 46 -5.37 -20.35 11.92
C SER A 46 -5.75 -19.38 10.80
N LYS A 47 -6.91 -19.57 10.16
CA LYS A 47 -7.42 -18.64 9.13
C LYS A 47 -7.64 -17.23 9.71
N GLN A 48 -8.23 -17.12 10.90
CA GLN A 48 -8.43 -15.82 11.54
C GLN A 48 -7.11 -15.14 11.90
N GLN A 49 -6.15 -15.89 12.46
CA GLN A 49 -4.82 -15.37 12.78
C GLN A 49 -4.06 -14.90 11.53
N LEU A 50 -4.13 -15.65 10.43
CA LEU A 50 -3.55 -15.25 9.15
C LEU A 50 -4.19 -13.97 8.61
N GLN A 51 -5.52 -13.83 8.70
CA GLN A 51 -6.24 -12.65 8.24
C GLN A 51 -5.85 -11.39 9.02
N VAL A 52 -5.77 -11.48 10.35
CA VAL A 52 -5.32 -10.38 11.21
C VAL A 52 -3.86 -10.01 10.92
N SER A 53 -2.99 -11.01 10.80
CA SER A 53 -1.56 -10.80 10.48
C SER A 53 -1.36 -10.14 9.12
N HIS A 54 -2.11 -10.57 8.09
CA HIS A 54 -2.07 -9.96 6.76
C HIS A 54 -2.52 -8.50 6.75
N GLN A 55 -3.58 -8.16 7.50
CA GLN A 55 -4.06 -6.78 7.63
C GLN A 55 -3.03 -5.88 8.36
N GLN A 56 -2.37 -6.40 9.39
CA GLN A 56 -1.33 -5.67 10.12
C GLN A 56 -0.07 -5.44 9.25
N VAL A 57 0.40 -6.45 8.53
CA VAL A 57 1.61 -6.32 7.68
C VAL A 57 1.37 -5.35 6.53
N THR A 58 0.18 -5.36 5.91
CA THR A 58 -0.13 -4.47 4.79
C THR A 58 -0.30 -3.01 5.23
N THR A 59 -0.83 -2.76 6.42
CA THR A 59 -0.95 -1.40 6.99
C THR A 59 0.39 -0.85 7.45
N SER A 60 1.22 -1.63 8.15
CA SER A 60 2.55 -1.21 8.59
C SER A 60 3.49 -0.91 7.41
N LYS A 61 3.48 -1.75 6.35
CA LYS A 61 4.28 -1.48 5.14
C LYS A 61 3.85 -0.20 4.43
N LYS A 62 2.54 0.05 4.29
CA LYS A 62 2.02 1.30 3.69
C LYS A 62 2.41 2.53 4.51
N GLN A 63 2.33 2.45 5.85
CA GLN A 63 2.76 3.53 6.74
C GLN A 63 4.27 3.81 6.64
N GLN A 64 5.10 2.77 6.60
CA GLN A 64 6.55 2.91 6.43
C GLN A 64 6.93 3.52 5.07
N ILE A 65 6.27 3.10 3.99
CA ILE A 65 6.47 3.69 2.65
C ILE A 65 6.12 5.18 2.67
N ASN A 66 4.98 5.56 3.26
CA ASN A 66 4.57 6.95 3.37
C ASN A 66 5.56 7.79 4.19
N GLN A 67 6.08 7.27 5.31
CA GLN A 67 7.11 7.96 6.11
C GLN A 67 8.42 8.13 5.34
N SER A 68 8.86 7.09 4.62
CA SER A 68 10.07 7.14 3.80
C SER A 68 9.96 8.15 2.66
N LEU A 69 8.81 8.17 1.97
CA LEU A 69 8.51 9.14 0.92
C LEU A 69 8.47 10.57 1.46
N LEU A 70 7.80 10.79 2.60
CA LEU A 70 7.74 12.11 3.25
C LEU A 70 9.13 12.60 3.65
N LYS A 71 9.97 11.70 4.19
CA LYS A 71 11.36 12.02 4.52
C LYS A 71 12.16 12.42 3.29
N LYS A 72 12.09 11.64 2.21
CA LYS A 72 12.77 11.97 0.94
C LYS A 72 12.27 13.27 0.34
N PHE A 73 10.95 13.50 0.37
CA PHE A 73 10.34 14.74 -0.09
C PHE A 73 10.89 15.95 0.69
N ASN A 74 10.88 15.89 2.02
CA ASN A 74 11.45 16.96 2.87
C ASN A 74 12.96 17.15 2.63
N GLN A 75 13.70 16.06 2.40
CA GLN A 75 15.12 16.14 2.04
C GLN A 75 15.32 16.87 0.70
N TYR A 76 14.58 16.50 -0.34
CA TYR A 76 14.64 17.18 -1.64
C TYR A 76 14.24 18.64 -1.53
N GLN A 77 13.19 18.97 -0.77
CA GLN A 77 12.79 20.36 -0.54
C GLN A 77 13.94 21.18 0.05
N ASN A 78 14.61 20.63 1.07
CA ASN A 78 15.72 21.30 1.74
C ASN A 78 17.00 21.40 0.89
N MET A 79 17.33 20.34 0.15
CA MET A 79 18.51 20.30 -0.73
C MET A 79 18.33 21.23 -1.93
N LEU A 80 17.15 21.18 -2.56
CA LEU A 80 16.84 22.04 -3.70
C LEU A 80 16.46 23.45 -3.26
N LYS A 81 16.21 23.71 -1.97
CA LYS A 81 15.66 24.99 -1.49
C LYS A 81 14.41 25.39 -2.28
N MET A 82 13.52 24.43 -2.49
CA MET A 82 12.34 24.56 -3.33
C MET A 82 11.19 23.74 -2.77
N LYS A 83 9.96 24.26 -2.82
CA LYS A 83 8.74 23.54 -2.42
C LYS A 83 7.66 23.76 -3.46
N PHE A 84 6.81 22.75 -3.61
CA PHE A 84 5.62 22.81 -4.44
C PHE A 84 4.39 22.95 -3.54
N GLN A 85 3.46 23.79 -3.95
CA GLN A 85 2.11 23.84 -3.40
C GLN A 85 1.16 23.68 -4.58
N GLN A 86 0.22 22.75 -4.48
CA GLN A 86 -0.77 22.53 -5.52
C GLN A 86 -2.16 22.81 -4.96
N ASN A 87 -2.96 23.55 -5.73
CA ASN A 87 -4.38 23.74 -5.48
C ASN A 87 -5.14 23.53 -6.79
N GLN A 88 -5.87 22.42 -6.90
CA GLN A 88 -6.54 22.00 -8.14
C GLN A 88 -5.54 21.99 -9.30
N ASP A 89 -5.79 22.81 -10.32
CA ASP A 89 -4.96 22.94 -11.51
C ASP A 89 -3.85 23.98 -11.35
N LEU A 90 -3.73 24.66 -10.20
CA LEU A 90 -2.67 25.64 -9.97
C LEU A 90 -1.50 24.99 -9.20
N MET A 91 -0.32 25.01 -9.81
CA MET A 91 0.94 24.62 -9.20
C MET A 91 1.77 25.87 -8.89
N LYS A 92 1.98 26.14 -7.60
CA LYS A 92 2.91 27.15 -7.11
C LYS A 92 4.25 26.52 -6.76
N ILE A 93 5.31 27.00 -7.39
CA ILE A 93 6.69 26.60 -7.10
C ILE A 93 7.35 27.74 -6.36
N ILE A 94 7.87 27.47 -5.16
CA ILE A 94 8.48 28.46 -4.29
C ILE A 94 9.93 28.09 -4.08
N PHE A 95 10.83 29.03 -4.33
CA PHE A 95 12.26 28.94 -4.13
C PHE A 95 12.68 29.80 -2.94
N TRP A 96 13.62 29.33 -2.15
CA TRP A 96 14.28 30.13 -1.13
C TRP A 96 15.80 30.01 -1.25
N GLY A 97 16.53 30.92 -0.58
CA GLY A 97 17.98 30.95 -0.66
C GLY A 97 18.49 31.23 -2.08
N ILE A 98 17.78 32.05 -2.85
CA ILE A 98 18.19 32.53 -4.18
C ILE A 98 19.34 33.53 -4.05
N SER A 99 19.21 34.50 -3.15
CA SER A 99 20.20 35.54 -2.91
C SER A 99 20.33 35.79 -1.41
N SER A 100 21.57 35.83 -0.90
CA SER A 100 21.84 36.21 0.49
C SER A 100 21.70 37.71 0.73
N SER A 101 21.66 38.51 -0.34
CA SER A 101 21.56 39.97 -0.32
C SER A 101 20.14 40.49 -0.53
N SER A 102 19.20 39.65 -1.00
CA SER A 102 17.80 40.06 -1.16
C SER A 102 17.10 40.24 0.19
N LYS A 103 16.27 41.28 0.31
CA LYS A 103 15.32 41.43 1.44
C LYS A 103 14.23 40.35 1.39
N GLU A 104 14.02 39.75 0.23
CA GLU A 104 13.02 38.72 0.03
C GLU A 104 13.53 37.35 0.42
N LYS A 105 12.71 36.64 1.19
CA LYS A 105 13.05 35.31 1.70
C LYS A 105 12.64 34.20 0.74
N GLU A 106 11.63 34.44 -0.09
CA GLU A 106 11.04 33.45 -0.98
C GLU A 106 10.65 34.09 -2.33
N PHE A 107 10.99 33.40 -3.42
CA PHE A 107 10.60 33.73 -4.80
C PHE A 107 9.60 32.67 -5.26
N PHE A 108 8.61 33.02 -6.08
CA PHE A 108 7.65 32.05 -6.56
C PHE A 108 7.25 32.22 -8.01
N VAL A 109 6.77 31.14 -8.61
CA VAL A 109 6.06 31.10 -9.88
C VAL A 109 4.78 30.27 -9.72
N ASN A 110 3.70 30.74 -10.32
CA ASN A 110 2.46 29.99 -10.44
C ASN A 110 2.31 29.52 -11.89
N LEU A 111 2.10 28.21 -12.04
CA LEU A 111 1.83 27.54 -13.29
C LEU A 111 0.46 26.89 -13.22
N LYS A 112 -0.34 27.00 -14.27
CA LYS A 112 -1.60 26.26 -14.40
C LYS A 112 -1.32 24.96 -15.15
N LEU A 113 -1.74 23.83 -14.60
CA LEU A 113 -1.73 22.53 -15.23
C LEU A 113 -2.83 22.50 -16.29
N ALA A 114 -2.45 22.13 -17.52
CA ALA A 114 -3.35 21.93 -18.64
C ALA A 114 -3.19 20.50 -19.17
N GLU A 115 -4.12 20.04 -20.01
CA GLU A 115 -4.12 18.66 -20.54
C GLU A 115 -2.78 18.24 -21.16
N ASN A 116 -2.09 19.17 -21.81
CA ASN A 116 -0.85 18.91 -22.56
C ASN A 116 0.38 19.63 -21.98
N GLY A 117 0.34 20.10 -20.73
CA GLY A 117 1.51 20.71 -20.10
C GLY A 117 1.18 21.74 -19.03
N VAL A 118 1.86 22.87 -19.09
CA VAL A 118 1.74 23.95 -18.10
C VAL A 118 1.61 25.31 -18.79
N GLU A 119 0.84 26.20 -18.20
CA GLU A 119 0.69 27.59 -18.61
C GLU A 119 1.25 28.50 -17.52
N PHE A 120 1.96 29.56 -17.89
CA PHE A 120 2.40 30.56 -16.92
C PHE A 120 1.22 31.43 -16.46
N VAL A 121 1.11 31.67 -15.15
CA VAL A 121 0.07 32.53 -14.58
C VAL A 121 0.67 33.83 -14.09
N ASN A 122 1.59 33.77 -13.12
CA ASN A 122 2.33 34.91 -12.61
C ASN A 122 3.53 34.45 -11.78
N SER A 123 4.35 35.39 -11.32
CA SER A 123 5.51 35.15 -10.46
C SER A 123 5.70 36.30 -9.48
N SER A 124 6.51 36.08 -8.44
CA SER A 124 6.91 37.13 -7.50
C SER A 124 7.64 38.28 -8.19
N HIS A 125 8.40 37.97 -9.23
CA HIS A 125 9.23 38.90 -10.00
C HIS A 125 9.08 38.62 -11.49
N ASP A 126 9.39 39.61 -12.31
CA ASP A 126 9.44 39.41 -13.75
C ASP A 126 10.51 38.36 -14.12
N ILE A 127 10.16 37.50 -15.07
CA ILE A 127 11.01 36.44 -15.58
C ILE A 127 11.13 36.65 -17.10
N PRO A 128 12.20 37.31 -17.56
CA PRO A 128 12.42 37.52 -18.98
C PRO A 128 12.42 36.20 -19.75
N GLY A 129 11.64 36.13 -20.83
CA GLY A 129 11.55 34.93 -21.68
C GLY A 129 10.71 33.78 -21.09
N ILE A 130 9.91 34.00 -20.05
CA ILE A 130 9.12 32.93 -19.41
C ILE A 130 8.23 32.17 -20.41
N GLN A 131 7.63 32.86 -21.37
CA GLN A 131 6.78 32.22 -22.37
C GLN A 131 7.57 31.27 -23.27
N GLU A 132 8.80 31.63 -23.65
CA GLU A 132 9.68 30.76 -24.44
C GLU A 132 10.06 29.51 -23.63
N PHE A 133 10.33 29.65 -22.34
CA PHE A 133 10.65 28.53 -21.47
C PHE A 133 9.46 27.57 -21.33
N VAL A 134 8.25 28.12 -21.17
CA VAL A 134 7.02 27.33 -21.11
C VAL A 134 6.80 26.59 -22.42
N ASN A 135 6.88 27.28 -23.56
CA ASN A 135 6.70 26.69 -24.88
C ASN A 135 7.71 25.55 -25.14
N GLU A 136 8.99 25.76 -24.82
CA GLU A 136 10.01 24.70 -24.94
C GLU A 136 9.72 23.51 -24.02
N SER A 137 9.25 23.76 -22.80
CA SER A 137 8.90 22.69 -21.87
C SER A 137 7.71 21.86 -22.34
N GLN A 138 6.74 22.50 -23.02
CA GLN A 138 5.61 21.81 -23.64
C GLN A 138 6.07 20.98 -24.83
N LEU A 139 6.94 21.53 -25.69
CA LEU A 139 7.49 20.81 -26.85
C LEU A 139 8.37 19.61 -26.45
N THR A 140 9.15 19.73 -25.39
CA THR A 140 10.14 18.73 -24.98
C THR A 140 9.65 17.81 -23.86
N GLY A 141 8.54 18.13 -23.21
CA GLY A 141 8.08 17.49 -21.97
C GLY A 141 9.00 17.74 -20.76
N ASN A 142 9.99 18.65 -20.86
CA ASN A 142 11.03 18.81 -19.85
C ASN A 142 10.70 19.91 -18.82
N ILE A 143 9.80 19.60 -17.89
CA ILE A 143 9.44 20.49 -16.77
C ILE A 143 10.65 20.80 -15.87
N GLY A 144 11.59 19.86 -15.71
CA GLY A 144 12.81 20.08 -14.93
C GLY A 144 13.66 21.22 -15.51
N LEU A 145 13.75 21.31 -16.84
CA LEU A 145 14.45 22.39 -17.53
C LEU A 145 13.74 23.74 -17.33
N LEU A 146 12.41 23.78 -17.42
CA LEU A 146 11.62 24.98 -17.13
C LEU A 146 11.93 25.51 -15.72
N ILE A 147 11.82 24.65 -14.71
CA ILE A 147 12.08 25.01 -13.30
C ILE A 147 13.50 25.53 -13.13
N LYS A 148 14.49 24.87 -13.78
CA LYS A 148 15.89 25.30 -13.72
C LYS A 148 16.10 26.69 -14.33
N ARG A 149 15.45 27.00 -15.46
CA ARG A 149 15.56 28.31 -16.11
C ARG A 149 14.89 29.40 -15.30
N ILE A 150 13.69 29.16 -14.78
CA ILE A 150 12.99 30.08 -13.88
C ILE A 150 13.87 30.43 -12.68
N ARG A 151 14.43 29.41 -12.01
CA ARG A 151 15.32 29.64 -10.88
C ARG A 151 16.55 30.46 -11.28
N ARG A 152 17.16 30.15 -12.42
CA ARG A 152 18.32 30.90 -12.94
C ARG A 152 17.97 32.36 -13.17
N SER A 153 16.80 32.66 -13.72
CA SER A 153 16.34 34.05 -13.91
C SER A 153 16.22 34.78 -12.57
N PHE A 154 15.68 34.16 -11.53
CA PHE A 154 15.66 34.77 -10.19
C PHE A 154 17.05 35.04 -9.63
N VAL A 155 17.99 34.10 -9.78
CA VAL A 155 19.39 34.27 -9.32
C VAL A 155 20.14 35.36 -10.10
N GLN A 156 19.81 35.57 -11.39
CA GLN A 156 20.50 36.58 -12.20
C GLN A 156 20.00 38.00 -11.91
N ASN A 157 18.77 38.13 -11.41
CA ASN A 157 18.13 39.41 -11.16
C ASN A 157 18.24 39.87 -9.69
N PHE A 158 18.71 39.02 -8.76
CA PHE A 158 18.76 39.28 -7.32
C PHE A 158 19.95 38.58 -6.63
#